data_AF-A0A358MFY5-F1
#
_entry.id   AF-A0A358MFY5-F1
#
_cell.length_a   1.000
_cell.length_b   1.000
_cell.length_c   1.000
_cell.angle_alpha   90.00
_cell.angle_beta   90.00
_cell.angle_gamma   90.00
#
_symmetry.space_group_name_H-M   'P 1'
#
loop_
_entity.id
_entity.type
_entity.pdbx_description
1 polymer ?
#
loop_
_entity_poly.entity_id
_entity_poly.type
_entity_poly.pdbx_seq_one_letter_code
_entity_poly.pdbx_strand_id
1 'polypeptide(L)' 'HRVRDHGGILFIDLRDHYGVTQVLCDPDSPVFKEVEKVRSEWCIRIDGTV' A
#
# COMPACT_ATOMS: atom_id res chain seq x y z
N HIS A 1 7.22 4.43 0.26
CA HIS A 1 7.56 5.87 0.09
C HIS A 1 6.53 6.78 0.74
N ARG A 2 5.25 6.62 0.42
CA ARG A 2 4.15 7.38 1.03
C ARG A 2 2.94 6.46 1.17
N VAL A 3 2.17 6.64 2.24
CA VAL A 3 0.85 6.01 2.43
C VAL A 3 -0.17 7.14 2.46
N ARG A 4 -1.28 6.99 1.73
CA ARG A 4 -2.33 7.99 1.60
C ARG A 4 -3.68 7.33 1.86
N ASP A 5 -4.49 7.95 2.72
CA ASP A 5 -5.86 7.52 3.01
C ASP A 5 -6.83 8.48 2.32
N HIS A 6 -7.76 7.92 1.56
CA HIS A 6 -8.81 8.65 0.84
C HIS A 6 -10.21 8.20 1.28
N GLY A 7 -10.46 8.20 2.60
CA GLY A 7 -11.78 7.90 3.15
C GLY A 7 -12.03 6.39 3.27
N GLY A 8 -11.02 5.64 3.71
CA GLY A 8 -11.11 4.19 3.90
C GLY A 8 -10.57 3.36 2.74
N ILE A 9 -10.06 4.00 1.69
CA ILE A 9 -9.26 3.37 0.65
C ILE A 9 -7.81 3.80 0.85
N LEU A 10 -6.91 2.82 0.94
CA LEU A 10 -5.49 3.08 1.15
C LEU A 10 -4.73 3.00 -0.17
N PHE A 11 -3.88 4.00 -0.39
CA PHE A 11 -2.92 4.05 -1.48
C PHE A 11 -1.51 4.02 -0.91
N ILE A 12 -0.70 3.09 -1.39
CA ILE A 12 0.72 3.01 -1.05
C ILE A 12 1.53 3.29 -2.30
N ASP A 13 2.44 4.26 -2.20
CA ASP A 13 3.48 4.48 -3.19
C ASP A 13 4.65 3.55 -2.82
N LEU A 14 4.69 2.37 -3.44
CA LEU A 14 5.73 1.35 -3.27
C LEU A 14 6.90 1.71 -4.18
N ARG A 15 8.09 1.85 -3.60
CA ARG A 15 9.29 2.29 -4.32
C ARG A 15 10.31 1.17 -4.38
N ASP A 16 10.82 0.91 -5.57
CA ASP A 16 11.93 0.01 -5.83
C ASP A 16 12.98 0.69 -6.73
N HIS A 17 13.90 -0.08 -7.32
CA HIS A 17 14.93 0.46 -8.20
C HIS A 17 14.43 0.86 -9.60
N TYR A 18 13.24 0.40 -10.00
CA TYR A 18 12.62 0.77 -11.27
C TYR A 18 11.72 2.00 -11.16
N GLY A 19 11.27 2.35 -9.96
CA GLY A 19 10.55 3.59 -9.70
C GLY A 19 9.48 3.43 -8.63
N VAL A 20 8.31 4.00 -8.88
CA VAL A 20 7.17 3.96 -7.97
C VAL A 20 6.00 3.23 -8.63
N THR A 21 5.50 2.21 -7.93
CA THR A 21 4.25 1.52 -8.25
C THR A 21 3.19 1.92 -7.21
N GLN A 22 2.00 2.29 -7.69
CA GLN A 22 0.88 2.57 -6.80
C GLN A 22 0.14 1.28 -6.47
N VAL A 23 0.02 0.98 -5.18
CA VAL A 23 -0.78 -0.13 -4.66
C VAL A 23 -2.06 0.43 -4.06
N LEU A 24 -3.20 -0.15 -4.45
CA LEU A 24 -4.51 0.16 -3.88
C LEU A 24 -4.92 -0.97 -2.93
N CYS A 25 -5.51 -0.61 -1.79
CA CYS A 25 -6.11 -1.56 -0.86
C CYS A 25 -7.50 -1.06 -0.44
N ASP A 26 -8.53 -1.78 -0.88
CA ASP A 26 -9.93 -1.57 -0.48
C ASP A 26 -10.18 -2.08 0.96
N PRO A 27 -11.13 -1.48 1.69
CA PRO A 27 -11.47 -1.86 3.06
C PRO A 27 -11.99 -3.29 3.21
N ASP A 28 -12.52 -3.87 2.12
CA ASP A 28 -12.98 -5.26 2.06
C ASP A 28 -11.84 -6.27 1.88
N SER A 29 -10.61 -5.80 1.67
CA SER A 29 -9.44 -6.66 1.56
C SER A 29 -9.13 -7.33 2.91
N PRO A 30 -8.87 -8.65 2.95
CA PRO A 30 -8.55 -9.35 4.20
C PRO A 30 -7.29 -8.83 4.89
N VAL A 31 -6.40 -8.15 4.15
CA VAL A 31 -5.15 -7.58 4.68
C VAL A 31 -5.26 -6.10 5.06
N PHE A 32 -6.44 -5.47 4.93
CA PHE A 32 -6.59 -4.03 5.15
C PHE A 32 -6.06 -3.57 6.51
N LYS A 33 -6.33 -4.32 7.58
CA LYS A 33 -5.86 -4.03 8.95
C LYS A 33 -4.34 -4.16 9.13
N GLU A 34 -3.66 -4.92 8.28
CA GLU A 34 -2.20 -4.96 8.26
C GLU A 34 -1.66 -3.76 7.48
N VAL A 35 -2.29 -3.44 6.35
CA VAL A 35 -1.91 -2.30 5.51
C VAL A 35 -2.07 -0.96 6.25
N GLU A 36 -3.12 -0.78 7.07
CA GLU A 36 -3.31 0.38 7.96
C GLU A 36 -2.09 0.66 8.88
N LYS A 37 -1.29 -0.37 9.19
CA LYS A 37 -0.13 -0.25 10.09
C LYS A 37 1.14 0.15 9.35
N VAL A 38 1.19 0.01 8.03
CA VAL A 38 2.36 0.37 7.21
C VAL A 38 2.67 1.85 7.41
N ARG A 39 3.97 2.17 7.51
CA ARG A 39 4.47 3.55 7.63
C ARG A 39 5.46 3.84 6.50
N SER A 40 5.85 5.11 6.39
CA SER A 40 6.84 5.53 5.40
C SER A 40 8.12 4.71 5.52
N GLU A 41 8.71 4.39 4.37
CA GLU A 41 9.99 3.67 4.25
C GLU A 41 10.04 2.25 4.84
N TRP A 42 8.89 1.63 5.12
CA TRP A 42 8.84 0.20 5.46
C TRP A 42 9.12 -0.67 4.23
N CYS A 43 9.95 -1.71 4.41
CA CYS A 43 10.16 -2.76 3.41
C CYS A 43 9.02 -3.79 3.49
N ILE A 44 8.24 -3.91 2.42
CA ILE A 44 7.08 -4.81 2.33
C ILE A 44 7.10 -5.58 1.02
N ARG A 45 6.44 -6.76 1.01
CA ARG A 45 6.10 -7.52 -0.20
C ARG A 45 4.60 -7.39 -0.43
N ILE A 46 4.20 -7.17 -1.68
CA ILE A 46 2.80 -7.13 -2.09
C ILE A 46 2.58 -8.22 -3.12
N ASP A 47 1.58 -9.07 -2.90
CA ASP A 47 1.04 -9.99 -3.89
C ASP A 47 -0.35 -9.46 -4.29
N GLY A 48 -0.59 -9.25 -5.58
CA GLY A 48 -1.81 -8.58 -6.06
C GLY A 48 -2.01 -8.73 -7.57
N THR A 49 -3.09 -8.13 -8.06
CA THR A 49 -3.40 -8.06 -9.50
C THR A 49 -2.96 -6.72 -10.06
N VAL A 50 -2.48 -6.72 -11.31
CA VAL A 50 -2.08 -5.51 -12.06
C VAL A 50 -3.25 -4.99 -12.88
#